data_AF-A0AA39Y294-F1
#
_entry.id   AF-A0AA39Y294-F1
#
_cell.length_a   1.000
_cell.length_b   1.000
_cell.length_c   1.000
_cell.angle_alpha   90.00
_cell.angle_beta   90.00
_cell.angle_gamma   90.00
#
_symmetry.space_group_name_H-M   'P 1'
#
loop_
_entity.id
_entity.type
_entity.pdbx_description
1 polymer ?
#
loop_
_entity_poly.entity_id
_entity_poly.type
_entity_poly.pdbx_seq_one_letter_code
_entity_poly.pdbx_strand_id
1 'polypeptide(L)'
;MDKFRSGYIVDKFGVTVGLTEENTAGMKFYGLLPHPTVKGDFQGARACVSVDGAPCVEGTALLDTGLSVSFLSMPKGTVMKRGEDDHLLDGSVVSIRFGEPDATAVATEKFTVGRPVMPDVNPDNVTAVIRDPTFVNTGRKVYREWVTAFDGVVGRYGFRAA
;
A
#
# COMPACT_ATOMS: atom_id res chain seq x y z
N MET A 1 -19.94 24.12 11.73
CA MET A 1 -18.66 23.92 11.02
C MET A 1 -18.23 22.51 11.32
N ASP A 2 -18.09 21.67 10.30
CA ASP A 2 -17.54 20.34 10.49
C ASP A 2 -16.12 20.45 11.04
N LYS A 3 -15.83 19.70 12.10
CA LYS A 3 -14.53 19.72 12.74
C LYS A 3 -13.55 18.95 11.85
N PHE A 4 -12.79 19.68 11.03
CA PHE A 4 -11.75 19.09 10.21
C PHE A 4 -10.61 18.54 11.09
N ARG A 5 -10.17 17.30 10.82
CA ARG A 5 -8.94 16.72 11.39
C ARG A 5 -7.76 16.92 10.42
N SER A 6 -6.57 17.15 10.97
CA SER A 6 -5.32 17.22 10.21
C SER A 6 -5.02 15.87 9.56
N GLY A 7 -4.99 15.87 8.24
CA GLY A 7 -4.87 14.67 7.42
C GLY A 7 -5.18 14.97 5.96
N TYR A 8 -5.18 13.95 5.13
CA TYR A 8 -5.49 14.10 3.71
C TYR A 8 -6.10 12.83 3.13
N ILE A 9 -6.83 12.97 2.03
CA ILE A 9 -7.32 11.88 1.18
C ILE A 9 -6.55 11.93 -0.13
N VAL A 10 -6.11 10.78 -0.64
CA VAL A 10 -5.51 10.61 -1.97
C VAL A 10 -6.34 9.61 -2.78
N ASP A 11 -6.64 9.98 -4.01
CA ASP A 11 -7.24 9.12 -5.03
C ASP A 11 -6.58 9.36 -6.40
N LYS A 12 -7.09 8.71 -7.45
CA LYS A 12 -6.56 8.86 -8.83
C LYS A 12 -6.67 10.28 -9.41
N PHE A 13 -7.50 11.15 -8.83
CA PHE A 13 -7.73 12.51 -9.31
C PHE A 13 -6.89 13.54 -8.57
N GLY A 14 -6.51 13.27 -7.32
CA GLY A 14 -5.58 14.13 -6.60
C GLY A 14 -5.65 13.98 -5.08
N VAL A 15 -5.49 15.11 -4.39
CA VAL A 15 -5.40 15.18 -2.93
C VAL A 15 -6.48 16.11 -2.39
N THR A 16 -7.23 15.65 -1.39
CA THR A 16 -8.11 16.49 -0.57
C THR A 16 -7.49 16.68 0.81
N VAL A 17 -7.24 17.91 1.21
CA VAL A 17 -6.66 18.23 2.53
C VAL A 17 -7.76 18.40 3.57
N GLY A 18 -7.57 17.78 4.74
CA GLY A 18 -8.51 17.81 5.85
C GLY A 18 -9.51 16.66 5.81
N LEU A 19 -9.74 16.03 6.97
CA LEU A 19 -10.70 14.93 7.10
C LEU A 19 -11.97 15.40 7.81
N THR A 20 -13.12 15.09 7.22
CA THR A 20 -14.46 15.25 7.82
C THR A 20 -15.14 13.90 7.92
N GLU A 21 -16.23 13.84 8.68
CA GLU A 21 -17.09 12.64 8.70
C GLU A 21 -17.66 12.33 7.32
N GLU A 22 -18.04 13.37 6.56
CA GLU A 22 -18.56 13.24 5.20
C GLU A 22 -17.54 12.66 4.23
N ASN A 23 -16.33 13.25 4.14
CA ASN A 23 -15.37 12.82 3.12
C ASN A 23 -14.70 11.47 3.44
N THR A 24 -14.73 11.04 4.71
CA THR A 24 -14.26 9.72 5.16
C THR A 24 -15.35 8.67 5.29
N ALA A 25 -16.61 8.98 4.93
CA ALA A 25 -17.74 8.07 5.07
C ALA A 25 -17.51 6.73 4.33
N GLY A 26 -17.69 5.61 5.01
CA GLY A 26 -17.52 4.27 4.43
C GLY A 26 -16.07 3.81 4.27
N MET A 27 -15.08 4.60 4.69
CA MET A 27 -13.69 4.14 4.74
C MET A 27 -13.47 3.16 5.91
N LYS A 28 -12.67 2.13 5.67
CA LYS A 28 -12.17 1.22 6.71
C LYS A 28 -10.79 1.68 7.16
N PHE A 29 -10.64 1.96 8.45
CA PHE A 29 -9.40 2.44 9.04
C PHE A 29 -8.68 1.37 9.86
N TYR A 30 -7.36 1.42 9.90
CA TYR A 30 -6.54 0.71 10.88
C TYR A 30 -5.47 1.62 11.48
N GLY A 31 -4.98 1.25 12.66
CA GLY A 31 -3.96 2.01 13.41
C GLY A 31 -2.55 1.85 12.86
N LEU A 32 -1.82 2.96 12.83
CA LEU A 32 -0.38 2.98 12.62
C LEU A 32 0.34 2.98 13.97
N LEU A 33 1.54 2.40 13.96
CA LEU A 33 2.40 2.44 15.13
C LEU A 33 3.09 3.81 15.21
N PRO A 34 3.20 4.42 16.40
CA PRO A 34 4.03 5.61 16.58
C PRO A 34 5.47 5.35 16.14
N HIS A 35 6.12 6.37 15.57
CA HIS A 35 7.53 6.31 15.23
C HIS A 35 8.37 6.25 16.53
N PRO A 36 9.31 5.30 16.66
CA PRO A 36 10.02 5.06 17.94
C PRO A 36 10.90 6.24 18.37
N THR A 37 11.33 7.08 17.44
CA THR A 37 12.29 8.17 17.70
C THR A 37 11.81 9.56 17.26
N VAL A 38 10.64 9.67 16.61
CA VAL A 38 10.13 10.95 16.08
C VAL A 38 8.77 11.22 16.70
N LYS A 39 8.73 12.18 17.63
CA LYS A 39 7.51 12.50 18.38
C LYS A 39 6.45 13.06 17.44
N GLY A 40 5.26 12.46 17.47
CA GLY A 40 4.12 12.89 16.67
C GLY A 40 4.13 12.36 15.24
N ASP A 41 5.08 11.49 14.89
CA ASP A 41 5.13 10.78 13.62
C ASP A 41 4.73 9.31 13.79
N PHE A 42 4.40 8.66 12.67
CA PHE A 42 3.98 7.27 12.61
C PHE A 42 4.90 6.46 11.71
N GLN A 43 4.98 5.17 11.96
CA GLN A 43 5.64 4.23 11.06
C GLN A 43 4.82 4.07 9.77
N GLY A 44 5.46 3.49 8.75
CA GLY A 44 4.81 3.21 7.47
C GLY A 44 3.55 2.33 7.62
N ALA A 45 2.67 2.43 6.62
CA ALA A 45 1.45 1.63 6.55
C ALA A 45 1.77 0.14 6.73
N ARG A 46 1.04 -0.56 7.58
CA ARG A 46 1.27 -2.00 7.80
C ARG A 46 0.72 -2.79 6.62
N ALA A 47 1.49 -3.75 6.14
CA ALA A 47 1.10 -4.59 5.03
C ALA A 47 1.63 -6.01 5.13
N CYS A 48 0.86 -6.98 4.63
CA CYS A 48 1.32 -8.34 4.38
C CYS A 48 1.43 -8.56 2.86
N VAL A 49 2.62 -8.94 2.39
CA VAL A 49 2.91 -9.10 0.95
C VAL A 49 3.07 -10.57 0.59
N SER A 50 2.40 -11.00 -0.47
CA SER A 50 2.51 -12.34 -1.05
C SER A 50 2.89 -12.23 -2.53
N VAL A 51 3.79 -13.12 -2.96
CA VAL A 51 4.19 -13.29 -4.37
C VAL A 51 3.88 -14.72 -4.78
N ASP A 52 3.23 -14.90 -5.94
CA ASP A 52 2.92 -16.19 -6.55
C ASP A 52 2.18 -17.18 -5.63
N GLY A 53 1.35 -16.64 -4.72
CA GLY A 53 0.57 -17.44 -3.77
C GLY A 53 1.36 -17.99 -2.58
N ALA A 54 2.64 -17.61 -2.43
CA ALA A 54 3.41 -17.91 -1.23
C ALA A 54 2.72 -17.30 0.02
N PRO A 55 2.95 -17.86 1.22
CA PRO A 55 2.47 -17.25 2.47
C PRO A 55 2.86 -15.77 2.52
N CYS A 56 1.91 -14.92 2.91
CA CYS A 56 2.19 -13.50 2.98
C CYS A 56 3.20 -13.23 4.11
N VAL A 57 4.09 -12.26 3.90
CA VAL A 57 5.08 -11.82 4.89
C VAL A 57 4.73 -10.43 5.36
N GLU A 58 4.62 -10.26 6.67
CA GLU A 58 4.34 -8.97 7.31
C GLU A 58 5.49 -7.98 7.11
N GLY A 59 5.15 -6.71 6.95
CA GLY A 59 6.07 -5.62 6.69
C GLY A 59 5.36 -4.28 6.64
N THR A 60 5.92 -3.36 5.86
CA THR A 60 5.32 -2.04 5.65
C THR A 60 5.13 -1.72 4.17
N ALA A 61 4.24 -0.78 3.90
CA ALA A 61 3.96 -0.25 2.60
C ALA A 61 4.17 1.27 2.59
N LEU A 62 4.65 1.76 1.46
CA LEU A 62 4.60 3.15 1.06
C LEU A 62 3.62 3.29 -0.10
N LEU A 63 2.52 4.00 0.15
CA LEU A 63 1.58 4.43 -0.89
C LEU A 63 2.21 5.65 -1.59
N ASP A 64 2.86 5.42 -2.73
CA ASP A 64 3.71 6.42 -3.38
C ASP A 64 3.01 7.06 -4.58
N THR A 65 2.83 8.38 -4.57
CA THR A 65 2.25 9.13 -5.70
C THR A 65 3.27 9.43 -6.81
N GLY A 66 4.57 9.32 -6.54
CA GLY A 66 5.65 9.81 -7.40
C GLY A 66 6.02 8.90 -8.57
N LEU A 67 5.77 7.59 -8.47
CA LEU A 67 6.27 6.58 -9.42
C LEU A 67 5.14 5.74 -10.00
N SER A 68 5.24 5.31 -11.26
CA SER A 68 4.31 4.32 -11.86
C SER A 68 4.78 2.88 -11.71
N VAL A 69 6.02 2.68 -11.27
CA VAL A 69 6.62 1.39 -10.95
C VAL A 69 6.45 1.08 -9.46
N SER A 70 6.63 -0.19 -9.09
CA SER A 70 6.61 -0.65 -7.70
C SER A 70 7.98 -1.23 -7.32
N PHE A 71 8.34 -1.09 -6.04
CA PHE A 71 9.52 -1.71 -5.46
C PHE A 71 9.10 -2.67 -4.36
N LEU A 72 9.71 -3.84 -4.34
CA LEU A 72 9.44 -4.89 -3.38
C LEU A 72 10.75 -5.37 -2.74
N SER A 73 10.79 -5.39 -1.41
CA SER A 73 11.80 -6.12 -0.64
C SER A 73 11.10 -7.29 0.06
N MET A 74 11.63 -8.50 -0.10
CA MET A 74 11.16 -9.72 0.57
C MET A 74 12.28 -10.38 1.36
N PRO A 75 12.00 -11.09 2.47
CA PRO A 75 13.02 -11.70 3.31
C PRO A 75 13.80 -12.79 2.57
N LYS A 76 14.96 -13.14 3.13
CA LYS A 76 15.74 -14.28 2.64
C LYS A 76 14.90 -15.57 2.70
N GLY A 77 14.92 -16.33 1.62
CA GLY A 77 14.15 -17.58 1.47
C GLY A 77 12.84 -17.41 0.72
N THR A 78 12.39 -16.19 0.43
CA THR A 78 11.30 -15.97 -0.53
C THR A 78 11.76 -16.33 -1.95
N VAL A 79 10.97 -17.15 -2.63
CA VAL A 79 11.19 -17.48 -4.04
C VAL A 79 10.43 -16.48 -4.89
N MET A 80 11.15 -15.71 -5.71
CA MET A 80 10.57 -14.76 -6.67
C MET A 80 11.20 -15.00 -8.04
N LYS A 81 10.37 -15.09 -9.09
CA LYS A 81 10.84 -15.23 -10.47
C LYS A 81 11.20 -13.85 -11.00
N ARG A 82 12.49 -13.61 -11.26
CA ARG A 82 13.02 -12.31 -11.66
C ARG A 82 13.82 -12.39 -12.96
N GLY A 83 13.80 -11.30 -13.73
CA GLY A 83 14.69 -11.07 -14.87
C GLY A 83 16.10 -10.65 -14.45
N GLU A 84 16.95 -10.38 -15.44
CA GLU A 84 18.33 -9.91 -15.21
C GLU A 84 18.41 -8.50 -14.59
N ASP A 85 17.32 -7.72 -14.68
CA ASP A 85 17.15 -6.37 -14.16
C ASP A 85 16.47 -6.33 -12.78
N ASP A 86 16.39 -7.48 -12.09
CA ASP A 86 15.68 -7.67 -10.82
C ASP A 86 14.16 -7.38 -10.88
N HIS A 87 13.57 -7.18 -12.07
CA HIS A 87 12.12 -7.09 -12.19
C HIS A 87 11.47 -8.46 -12.00
N LEU A 88 10.32 -8.52 -11.32
CA LEU A 88 9.47 -9.69 -11.36
C LEU A 88 9.09 -10.01 -12.81
N LEU A 89 9.13 -11.29 -13.18
CA LEU A 89 8.74 -11.72 -14.51
C LEU A 89 7.24 -11.54 -14.74
N ASP A 90 6.83 -11.27 -15.98
CA ASP A 90 5.43 -11.23 -16.38
C ASP A 90 4.69 -12.51 -15.97
N GLY A 91 3.44 -12.32 -15.51
CA GLY A 91 2.64 -13.39 -14.94
C GLY A 91 2.85 -13.62 -13.44
N SER A 92 3.86 -13.00 -12.82
CA SER A 92 4.00 -13.02 -11.35
C SER A 92 2.78 -12.35 -10.71
N VAL A 93 2.22 -12.96 -9.68
CA VAL A 93 1.04 -12.43 -8.97
C VAL A 93 1.48 -11.81 -7.66
N VAL A 94 1.23 -10.52 -7.49
CA VAL A 94 1.52 -9.80 -6.24
C VAL A 94 0.22 -9.51 -5.52
N SER A 95 0.16 -9.79 -4.22
CA SER A 95 -0.95 -9.39 -3.36
C SER A 95 -0.43 -8.64 -2.13
N ILE A 96 -1.05 -7.49 -1.85
CA ILE A 96 -0.72 -6.62 -0.73
C ILE A 96 -1.98 -6.48 0.10
N ARG A 97 -1.96 -7.01 1.32
CA ARG A 97 -3.02 -6.82 2.31
C ARG A 97 -2.65 -5.66 3.21
N PHE A 98 -3.50 -4.64 3.29
CA PHE A 98 -3.34 -3.53 4.23
C PHE A 98 -4.17 -3.77 5.49
N GLY A 99 -3.59 -3.50 6.65
CA GLY A 99 -4.26 -3.68 7.92
C GLY A 99 -3.33 -4.11 9.04
N GLU A 100 -3.92 -4.42 10.19
CA GLU A 100 -3.19 -5.04 11.29
C GLU A 100 -2.92 -6.53 10.98
N PRO A 101 -1.75 -7.09 11.37
CA PRO A 101 -1.47 -8.51 11.32
C PRO A 101 -2.55 -9.30 12.04
N ASP A 102 -2.84 -10.49 11.50
CA ASP A 102 -3.85 -11.41 11.99
C ASP A 102 -5.28 -10.86 12.03
N ALA A 103 -5.52 -9.64 11.53
CA ALA A 103 -6.84 -9.06 11.36
C ALA A 103 -7.35 -9.20 9.92
N THR A 104 -8.65 -8.96 9.76
CA THR A 104 -9.26 -8.76 8.44
C THR A 104 -8.62 -7.54 7.78
N ALA A 105 -8.10 -7.72 6.57
CA ALA A 105 -7.52 -6.63 5.81
C ALA A 105 -8.56 -5.53 5.55
N VAL A 106 -8.17 -4.27 5.71
CA VAL A 106 -9.04 -3.14 5.38
C VAL A 106 -9.14 -2.94 3.87
N ALA A 107 -8.08 -3.33 3.14
CA ALA A 107 -7.95 -3.31 1.70
C ALA A 107 -7.01 -4.43 1.25
N THR A 108 -7.22 -4.95 0.05
CA THR A 108 -6.32 -5.93 -0.56
C THR A 108 -6.11 -5.55 -2.00
N GLU A 109 -4.88 -5.15 -2.32
CA GLU A 109 -4.45 -4.91 -3.70
C GLU A 109 -3.92 -6.22 -4.27
N LYS A 110 -4.31 -6.55 -5.50
CA LYS A 110 -3.84 -7.75 -6.19
C LYS A 110 -3.74 -7.50 -7.68
N PHE A 111 -2.55 -7.70 -8.22
CA PHE A 111 -2.29 -7.54 -9.65
C PHE A 111 -1.37 -8.65 -10.18
N THR A 112 -1.34 -8.77 -11.51
CA THR A 112 -0.44 -9.69 -12.22
C THR A 112 0.53 -8.87 -13.06
N VAL A 113 1.84 -9.03 -12.84
CA VAL A 113 2.88 -8.29 -13.56
C VAL A 113 2.75 -8.51 -15.08
N GLY A 114 2.88 -7.45 -15.86
CA GLY A 114 2.76 -7.49 -17.33
C GLY A 114 1.35 -7.71 -17.87
N ARG A 115 0.31 -7.74 -17.02
CA ARG A 115 -1.09 -7.97 -17.44
C ARG A 115 -2.03 -6.87 -16.95
N PRO A 116 -1.96 -5.66 -17.52
CA PRO A 116 -2.87 -4.59 -17.15
C PRO A 116 -4.32 -5.00 -17.43
N VAL A 117 -5.17 -4.90 -16.42
CA VAL A 117 -6.64 -5.00 -16.55
C VAL A 117 -7.23 -3.61 -16.36
N MET A 118 -8.49 -3.37 -16.75
CA MET A 118 -9.14 -2.08 -16.48
C MET A 118 -9.91 -2.12 -15.15
N PRO A 119 -9.74 -1.12 -14.26
CA PRO A 119 -8.78 -0.01 -14.34
C PRO A 119 -7.33 -0.50 -14.18
N ASP A 120 -6.37 0.14 -14.89
CA ASP A 120 -4.95 -0.26 -14.91
C ASP A 120 -4.27 -0.01 -13.55
N VAL A 121 -4.47 -0.90 -12.61
CA VAL A 121 -3.90 -0.86 -11.24
C VAL A 121 -2.48 -1.41 -11.20
N ASN A 122 -2.07 -2.10 -12.28
CA ASN A 122 -0.79 -2.78 -12.38
C ASN A 122 0.37 -1.79 -12.52
N PRO A 123 1.36 -1.78 -11.62
CA PRO A 123 2.59 -1.03 -11.81
C PRO A 123 3.23 -1.34 -13.18
N ASP A 124 3.93 -0.36 -13.77
CA ASP A 124 4.57 -0.55 -15.09
C ASP A 124 5.60 -1.69 -15.07
N ASN A 125 6.28 -1.86 -13.92
CA ASN A 125 7.06 -3.04 -13.55
C ASN A 125 7.17 -3.12 -12.01
N VAL A 126 7.72 -4.22 -11.51
CA VAL A 126 8.01 -4.41 -10.08
C VAL A 126 9.47 -4.80 -9.91
N THR A 127 10.32 -3.89 -9.42
CA THR A 127 11.68 -4.22 -9.03
C THR A 127 11.66 -4.94 -7.68
N ALA A 128 12.15 -6.17 -7.63
CA ALA A 128 12.06 -7.01 -6.44
C ALA A 128 13.45 -7.47 -5.97
N VAL A 129 13.75 -7.24 -4.70
CA VAL A 129 15.03 -7.60 -4.07
C VAL A 129 14.82 -8.50 -2.85
N ILE A 130 15.80 -9.36 -2.58
CA ILE A 130 15.85 -10.14 -1.34
C ILE A 130 16.56 -9.31 -0.27
N ARG A 131 15.78 -8.75 0.66
CA ARG A 131 16.26 -7.89 1.74
C ARG A 131 15.20 -7.78 2.85
N ASP A 132 15.65 -7.87 4.10
CA ASP A 132 14.84 -7.57 5.28
C ASP A 132 14.85 -6.07 5.63
N PRO A 133 13.75 -5.51 6.16
CA PRO A 133 12.44 -6.13 6.33
C PRO A 133 11.63 -6.17 5.02
N THR A 134 10.52 -6.92 5.01
CA THR A 134 9.52 -6.83 3.94
C THR A 134 9.04 -5.40 3.78
N PHE A 135 9.08 -4.91 2.55
CA PHE A 135 8.64 -3.55 2.22
C PHE A 135 8.09 -3.51 0.81
N VAL A 136 6.97 -2.79 0.62
CA VAL A 136 6.45 -2.49 -0.71
C VAL A 136 6.25 -1.00 -0.91
N ASN A 137 6.86 -0.44 -1.95
CA ASN A 137 6.41 0.81 -2.54
C ASN A 137 5.41 0.46 -3.64
N THR A 138 4.16 0.92 -3.52
CA THR A 138 3.08 0.53 -4.44
C THR A 138 3.15 1.23 -5.80
N GLY A 139 3.88 2.35 -5.89
CA GLY A 139 3.65 3.34 -6.93
C GLY A 139 2.22 3.92 -6.89
N ARG A 140 1.94 4.81 -7.83
CA ARG A 140 0.72 5.64 -7.84
C ARG A 140 -0.51 4.92 -8.35
N LYS A 141 -0.34 3.76 -9.00
CA LYS A 141 -1.47 3.06 -9.63
C LYS A 141 -2.40 2.40 -8.63
N VAL A 142 -1.97 2.18 -7.38
CA VAL A 142 -2.85 1.74 -6.27
C VAL A 142 -4.05 2.68 -6.08
N TYR A 143 -3.89 3.98 -6.35
CA TYR A 143 -4.95 4.98 -6.19
C TYR A 143 -6.05 4.89 -7.27
N ARG A 144 -5.85 4.04 -8.29
CA ARG A 144 -6.88 3.74 -9.30
C ARG A 144 -7.95 2.78 -8.79
N GLU A 145 -7.62 1.95 -7.81
CA GLU A 145 -8.54 1.05 -7.11
C GLU A 145 -8.97 1.62 -5.75
N TRP A 146 -8.10 2.38 -5.09
CA TRP A 146 -8.32 2.80 -3.70
C TRP A 146 -8.32 4.32 -3.53
N VAL A 147 -9.37 4.82 -2.87
CA VAL A 147 -9.35 6.10 -2.17
C VAL A 147 -8.76 5.86 -0.79
N THR A 148 -7.67 6.56 -0.47
CA THR A 148 -6.95 6.38 0.80
C THR A 148 -7.01 7.65 1.64
N ALA A 149 -7.08 7.52 2.96
CA ALA A 149 -7.03 8.64 3.89
C ALA A 149 -5.92 8.45 4.91
N PHE A 150 -5.13 9.48 5.18
CA PHE A 150 -4.19 9.53 6.30
C PHE A 150 -4.69 10.49 7.38
N ASP A 151 -4.95 9.97 8.57
CA ASP A 151 -5.31 10.76 9.77
C ASP A 151 -4.05 11.00 10.61
N GLY A 152 -3.47 12.20 10.48
CA GLY A 152 -2.22 12.57 11.14
C GLY A 152 -2.37 12.92 12.62
N VAL A 153 -3.60 13.02 13.15
CA VAL A 153 -3.81 13.31 14.58
C VAL A 153 -3.67 12.05 15.42
N VAL A 154 -4.22 10.93 14.93
CA VAL A 154 -4.26 9.66 15.66
C VAL A 154 -3.51 8.52 14.98
N GLY A 155 -2.93 8.77 13.80
CA GLY A 155 -2.12 7.80 13.07
C GLY A 155 -2.93 6.65 12.53
N ARG A 156 -3.73 6.90 11.51
CA ARG A 156 -4.51 5.84 10.85
C ARG A 156 -4.47 6.00 9.35
N TYR A 157 -4.45 4.87 8.66
CA TYR A 157 -4.78 4.82 7.24
C TYR A 157 -6.19 4.27 7.04
N GLY A 158 -6.95 4.95 6.19
CA GLY A 158 -8.29 4.58 5.75
C GLY A 158 -8.30 4.17 4.29
N PHE A 159 -9.14 3.20 3.93
CA PHE A 159 -9.31 2.74 2.56
C PHE A 159 -10.79 2.60 2.20
N ARG A 160 -11.12 2.93 0.94
CA ARG A 160 -12.40 2.67 0.28
C ARG A 160 -12.12 2.42 -1.21
N ALA A 161 -12.91 1.56 -1.87
CA ALA A 161 -12.81 1.37 -3.32
C ALA A 161 -13.13 2.68 -4.08
N ALA A 162 -12.38 2.95 -5.16
CA ALA A 162 -12.46 4.17 -5.97
C ALA A 162 -13.50 4.13 -7.10
#